data_AF-A0A0L9US00-F1
#
_entry.id   AF-A0A0L9US00-F1
#
_cell.length_a   1.000
_cell.length_b   1.000
_cell.length_c   1.000
_cell.angle_alpha   90.00
_cell.angle_beta   90.00
_cell.angle_gamma   90.00
#
_symmetry.space_group_name_H-M   'P 1'
#
loop_
_entity.id
_entity.type
_entity.pdbx_description
1 polymer ?
#
loop_
_entity_poly.entity_id
_entity_poly.type
_entity_poly.pdbx_seq_one_letter_code
_entity_poly.pdbx_strand_id
1 'polypeptide(L)'
;MNFASQILKPAFTIIRDKESKCLLVFIRGTRSIKDTLTDALCAPVSFNHNTVSGHAHRGMDAAASWIGERCIPVLRKALYQYPDFKIKIVGHSLGGGTAALLTYNLREIQQFSSTTCVTFGPAACMTLELAEFGKPFVTSIVNGSDIVPTMSASSVHDFIAEAVKKHVKKHKHSWLPKSKGENTHTLSDNLGEASGSSGTWFLPLSSEERLQIESINDDAEYISSNEGSDNIDDSDDDEEQLLNQTGNHEEDSVSQDTTLARRRLYPPGRILHMITSQMSENSNSNHNDADEKHVCLYQTPTQLYGKLRFSRGMIFDHRTKKYMNNLQQLIDKLEKSDSNIVED
;
A
#
# COMPACT_ATOMS: atom_id res chain seq x y z
N MET A 1 0.84 -28.01 13.18
CA MET A 1 0.22 -27.54 11.91
C MET A 1 0.85 -26.20 11.56
N ASN A 2 1.35 -26.04 10.33
CA ASN A 2 2.09 -24.85 9.89
C ASN A 2 1.15 -23.67 9.59
N PHE A 3 1.13 -22.68 10.48
CA PHE A 3 0.44 -21.40 10.29
C PHE A 3 0.98 -20.55 9.12
N ALA A 4 2.11 -20.95 8.51
CA ALA A 4 2.67 -20.28 7.32
C ALA A 4 1.91 -20.57 6.00
N SER A 5 0.88 -21.42 6.00
CA SER A 5 0.28 -21.95 4.75
C SER A 5 -0.90 -21.13 4.17
N GLN A 6 -1.47 -20.19 4.94
CA GLN A 6 -2.56 -19.31 4.48
C GLN A 6 -2.09 -17.93 3.97
N ILE A 7 -0.87 -17.50 4.32
CA ILE A 7 -0.37 -16.14 4.03
C ILE A 7 -0.12 -15.89 2.53
N LEU A 8 0.11 -16.93 1.71
CA LEU A 8 0.45 -16.80 0.28
C LEU A 8 -0.72 -17.10 -0.67
N LYS A 9 -1.95 -17.25 -0.16
CA LYS A 9 -3.13 -17.65 -0.95
C LYS A 9 -4.23 -16.60 -0.83
N PRO A 10 -4.05 -15.42 -1.42
CA PRO A 10 -5.03 -14.34 -1.30
C PRO A 10 -6.35 -14.74 -1.97
N ALA A 11 -7.45 -14.21 -1.43
CA ALA A 11 -8.75 -14.29 -2.10
C ALA A 11 -8.71 -13.48 -3.40
N PHE A 12 -9.24 -14.05 -4.47
CA PHE A 12 -9.40 -13.37 -5.75
C PHE A 12 -10.72 -13.78 -6.41
N THR A 13 -11.22 -12.95 -7.31
CA THR A 13 -12.39 -13.30 -8.13
C THR A 13 -12.16 -12.89 -9.58
N ILE A 14 -12.83 -13.59 -10.51
CA ILE A 14 -12.79 -13.29 -11.94
C ILE A 14 -14.22 -12.93 -12.36
N ILE A 15 -14.39 -11.74 -12.92
CA ILE A 15 -15.68 -11.22 -13.38
C ILE A 15 -15.58 -10.97 -14.88
N ARG A 16 -16.58 -11.41 -15.63
CA ARG A 16 -16.74 -11.05 -17.04
C ARG A 16 -17.69 -9.85 -17.12
N ASP A 17 -17.12 -8.69 -17.39
CA ASP A 17 -17.88 -7.48 -17.65
C ASP A 17 -18.21 -7.38 -19.16
N LYS A 18 -19.49 -7.49 -19.48
CA LYS A 18 -20.00 -7.46 -20.86
C LYS A 18 -19.94 -6.05 -21.45
N GLU A 19 -20.16 -5.02 -20.64
CA GLU A 19 -20.26 -3.63 -21.09
C GLU A 19 -18.88 -3.12 -21.52
N SER A 20 -17.88 -3.26 -20.65
CA SER A 20 -16.51 -2.85 -20.99
C SER A 20 -15.72 -3.90 -21.80
N LYS A 21 -16.35 -5.04 -22.13
CA LYS A 21 -15.73 -6.20 -22.79
C LYS A 21 -14.42 -6.61 -22.11
N CYS A 22 -14.48 -6.80 -20.79
CA CYS A 22 -13.31 -7.11 -19.98
C CYS A 22 -13.50 -8.37 -19.13
N LEU A 23 -12.43 -9.13 -18.99
CA LEU A 23 -12.24 -10.13 -17.94
C LEU A 23 -11.46 -9.45 -16.80
N LEU A 24 -12.15 -9.16 -15.71
CA LEU A 24 -11.62 -8.47 -14.54
C LEU A 24 -11.17 -9.50 -13.51
N VAL A 25 -9.90 -9.45 -13.10
CA VAL A 25 -9.36 -10.27 -12.01
C VAL A 25 -9.12 -9.38 -10.81
N PHE A 26 -9.92 -9.53 -9.77
CA PHE A 26 -9.77 -8.76 -8.52
C PHE A 26 -8.99 -9.56 -7.50
N ILE A 27 -7.96 -8.97 -6.92
CA ILE A 27 -7.11 -9.59 -5.89
C ILE A 27 -7.25 -8.80 -4.59
N ARG A 28 -7.66 -9.50 -3.53
CA ARG A 28 -7.84 -8.92 -2.19
C ARG A 28 -6.48 -8.63 -1.55
N GLY A 29 -6.36 -7.48 -0.89
CA GLY A 29 -5.23 -7.16 -0.01
C GLY A 29 -5.37 -7.73 1.41
N THR A 30 -4.43 -7.36 2.30
CA THR A 30 -4.48 -7.74 3.71
C THR A 30 -5.61 -7.04 4.46
N ARG A 31 -5.99 -7.56 5.64
CA ARG A 31 -7.06 -7.00 6.47
C ARG A 31 -6.58 -5.82 7.31
N SER A 32 -5.28 -5.70 7.57
CA SER A 32 -4.70 -4.60 8.34
C SER A 32 -3.37 -4.08 7.78
N ILE A 33 -3.04 -2.83 8.15
CA ILE A 33 -1.72 -2.22 7.86
C ILE A 33 -0.61 -2.87 8.68
N LYS A 34 -0.93 -3.44 9.86
CA LYS A 34 0.06 -4.20 10.65
C LYS A 34 0.51 -5.44 9.87
N ASP A 35 -0.42 -6.10 9.20
CA ASP A 35 -0.13 -7.22 8.31
C ASP A 35 0.74 -6.74 7.16
N THR A 36 0.37 -5.61 6.53
CA THR A 36 1.18 -5.00 5.45
C THR A 36 2.59 -4.65 5.89
N LEU A 37 2.78 -4.16 7.12
CA LEU A 37 4.11 -3.85 7.67
C LEU A 37 4.92 -5.13 7.86
N THR A 38 4.29 -6.18 8.41
CA THR A 38 4.92 -7.49 8.60
C THR A 38 5.32 -8.08 7.25
N ASP A 39 4.43 -7.99 6.25
CA ASP A 39 4.71 -8.44 4.90
C ASP A 39 5.84 -7.64 4.26
N ALA A 40 5.84 -6.32 4.37
CA ALA A 40 6.82 -5.42 3.76
C ALA A 40 8.27 -5.68 4.20
N LEU A 41 8.48 -6.37 5.33
CA LEU A 41 9.79 -6.79 5.81
C LEU A 41 10.33 -8.04 5.07
N CYS A 42 9.52 -8.68 4.22
CA CYS A 42 9.97 -9.81 3.40
C CYS A 42 11.10 -9.39 2.45
N ALA A 43 12.16 -10.19 2.42
CA ALA A 43 13.29 -9.97 1.53
C ALA A 43 12.85 -10.02 0.04
N PRO A 44 13.34 -9.10 -0.80
CA PRO A 44 13.10 -9.18 -2.24
C PRO A 44 13.75 -10.42 -2.88
N VAL A 45 13.10 -10.98 -3.89
CA VAL A 45 13.60 -12.08 -4.75
C VAL A 45 13.86 -11.56 -6.16
N SER A 46 14.76 -12.21 -6.89
CA SER A 46 15.00 -11.86 -8.29
C SER A 46 13.75 -12.07 -9.13
N PHE A 47 13.44 -11.10 -9.97
CA PHE A 47 12.26 -11.10 -10.82
C PHE A 47 12.65 -10.56 -12.20
N ASN A 48 12.45 -11.37 -13.24
CA ASN A 48 12.83 -11.05 -14.61
C ASN A 48 11.59 -11.09 -15.50
N HIS A 49 11.43 -10.08 -16.33
CA HIS A 49 10.33 -9.99 -17.29
C HIS A 49 10.85 -9.41 -18.60
N ASN A 50 10.68 -10.16 -19.69
CA ASN A 50 11.26 -9.87 -20.99
C ASN A 50 12.75 -9.48 -20.88
N THR A 51 13.09 -8.25 -21.28
CA THR A 51 14.46 -7.71 -21.28
C THR A 51 14.85 -6.98 -20.00
N VAL A 52 13.94 -6.87 -19.01
CA VAL A 52 14.18 -6.18 -17.75
C VAL A 52 14.34 -7.20 -16.62
N SER A 53 15.47 -7.11 -15.92
CA SER A 53 15.74 -7.83 -14.70
C SER A 53 15.66 -6.89 -13.50
N GLY A 54 15.15 -7.38 -12.40
CA GLY A 54 14.98 -6.61 -11.17
C GLY A 54 14.71 -7.53 -9.99
N HIS A 55 14.14 -6.97 -8.93
CA HIS A 55 13.70 -7.75 -7.78
C HIS A 55 12.25 -7.41 -7.45
N ALA A 56 11.51 -8.40 -6.96
CA ALA A 56 10.14 -8.29 -6.52
C ALA A 56 10.01 -8.71 -5.06
N HIS A 57 8.93 -8.28 -4.41
CA HIS A 57 8.60 -8.69 -3.06
C HIS A 57 8.23 -10.17 -3.01
N ARG A 58 9.00 -10.99 -2.27
CA ARG A 58 8.87 -12.46 -2.25
C ARG A 58 7.46 -12.97 -2.00
N GLY A 59 6.77 -12.41 -1.00
CA GLY A 59 5.42 -12.85 -0.66
C GLY A 59 4.40 -12.53 -1.76
N MET A 60 4.55 -11.39 -2.44
CA MET A 60 3.63 -10.96 -3.49
C MET A 60 3.90 -11.70 -4.79
N ASP A 61 5.18 -12.01 -5.08
CA ASP A 61 5.58 -12.85 -6.21
C ASP A 61 5.04 -14.27 -6.06
N ALA A 62 5.23 -14.90 -4.90
CA ALA A 62 4.68 -16.23 -4.62
C ALA A 62 3.14 -16.25 -4.70
N ALA A 63 2.46 -15.22 -4.17
CA ALA A 63 1.01 -15.08 -4.29
C ALA A 63 0.57 -14.92 -5.76
N ALA A 64 1.28 -14.12 -6.55
CA ALA A 64 1.00 -13.93 -7.97
C ALA A 64 1.14 -15.25 -8.76
N SER A 65 2.20 -16.02 -8.51
CA SER A 65 2.36 -17.36 -9.10
C SER A 65 1.21 -18.29 -8.72
N TRP A 66 0.83 -18.33 -7.43
CA TRP A 66 -0.25 -19.17 -6.93
C TRP A 66 -1.62 -18.83 -7.55
N ILE A 67 -1.93 -17.54 -7.73
CA ILE A 67 -3.14 -17.10 -8.44
C ILE A 67 -3.03 -17.46 -9.92
N GLY A 68 -1.87 -17.25 -10.54
CA GLY A 68 -1.64 -17.53 -11.96
C GLY A 68 -1.97 -18.97 -12.33
N GLU A 69 -1.52 -19.95 -11.53
CA GLU A 69 -1.82 -21.38 -11.70
C GLU A 69 -3.33 -21.67 -11.82
N ARG A 70 -4.17 -20.91 -11.11
CA ARG A 70 -5.63 -21.10 -11.05
C ARG A 70 -6.37 -20.23 -12.06
N CYS A 71 -5.88 -19.02 -12.28
CA CYS A 71 -6.52 -18.01 -13.11
C CYS A 71 -6.29 -18.27 -14.61
N ILE A 72 -5.09 -18.73 -15.00
CA ILE A 72 -4.70 -18.92 -16.40
C ILE A 72 -5.65 -19.86 -17.17
N PRO A 73 -6.02 -21.06 -16.66
CA PRO A 73 -6.95 -21.94 -17.37
C PRO A 73 -8.34 -21.32 -17.57
N VAL A 74 -8.82 -20.58 -16.56
CA VAL A 74 -10.13 -19.90 -16.61
C VAL A 74 -10.12 -18.76 -17.62
N LEU A 75 -9.10 -17.90 -17.56
CA LEU A 75 -8.93 -16.80 -18.52
C LEU A 75 -8.77 -17.31 -19.96
N ARG A 76 -8.04 -18.40 -20.17
CA ARG A 76 -7.88 -19.02 -21.49
C ARG A 76 -9.22 -19.50 -22.05
N LYS A 77 -10.01 -20.20 -21.23
CA LYS A 77 -11.34 -20.67 -21.62
C LYS A 77 -12.27 -19.49 -21.94
N ALA A 78 -12.24 -18.45 -21.11
CA ALA A 78 -13.05 -17.26 -21.31
C ALA A 78 -12.66 -16.50 -22.58
N LEU A 79 -11.36 -16.29 -22.85
CA LEU A 79 -10.90 -15.64 -24.09
C LEU A 79 -11.18 -16.45 -25.35
N TYR A 80 -11.24 -17.79 -25.26
CA TYR A 80 -11.69 -18.60 -26.39
C TYR A 80 -13.17 -18.34 -26.72
N GLN A 81 -14.00 -18.18 -25.69
CA GLN A 81 -15.42 -17.87 -25.86
C GLN A 81 -15.68 -16.41 -26.24
N TYR A 82 -14.81 -15.51 -25.79
CA TYR A 82 -14.94 -14.06 -25.97
C TYR A 82 -13.61 -13.47 -26.50
N PRO A 83 -13.28 -13.67 -27.79
CA PRO A 83 -11.96 -13.30 -28.34
C PRO A 83 -11.69 -11.79 -28.38
N ASP A 84 -12.73 -10.96 -28.34
CA ASP A 84 -12.64 -9.50 -28.33
C ASP A 84 -12.48 -8.91 -26.92
N PHE A 85 -12.52 -9.75 -25.87
CA PHE A 85 -12.40 -9.28 -24.49
C PHE A 85 -10.95 -9.01 -24.11
N LYS A 86 -10.76 -8.01 -23.23
CA LYS A 86 -9.44 -7.67 -22.66
C LYS A 86 -9.32 -8.19 -21.23
N ILE A 87 -8.11 -8.54 -20.79
CA ILE A 87 -7.86 -8.90 -19.40
C ILE A 87 -7.40 -7.66 -18.63
N LYS A 88 -8.03 -7.39 -17.48
CA LYS A 88 -7.60 -6.35 -16.54
C LYS A 88 -7.48 -6.95 -15.14
N ILE A 89 -6.37 -6.67 -14.47
CA ILE A 89 -6.16 -7.06 -13.07
C ILE A 89 -6.35 -5.84 -12.18
N VAL A 90 -7.03 -6.02 -11.05
CA VAL A 90 -7.31 -4.95 -10.09
C VAL A 90 -6.93 -5.42 -8.69
N GLY A 91 -6.29 -4.55 -7.92
CA GLY A 91 -5.94 -4.85 -6.53
C GLY A 91 -5.68 -3.60 -5.69
N HIS A 92 -5.91 -3.72 -4.38
CA HIS A 92 -5.63 -2.68 -3.40
C HIS A 92 -4.55 -3.14 -2.41
N SER A 93 -3.72 -2.23 -1.90
CA SER A 93 -2.70 -2.54 -0.89
C SER A 93 -1.76 -3.67 -1.33
N LEU A 94 -1.55 -4.70 -0.50
CA LEU A 94 -0.80 -5.91 -0.86
C LEU A 94 -1.35 -6.60 -2.12
N GLY A 95 -2.67 -6.61 -2.28
CA GLY A 95 -3.35 -7.15 -3.46
C GLY A 95 -3.01 -6.36 -4.73
N GLY A 96 -2.73 -5.06 -4.61
CA GLY A 96 -2.26 -4.21 -5.70
C GLY A 96 -0.87 -4.59 -6.20
N GLY A 97 0.08 -4.82 -5.27
CA GLY A 97 1.41 -5.30 -5.65
C GLY A 97 1.37 -6.70 -6.26
N THR A 98 0.56 -7.59 -5.71
CA THR A 98 0.31 -8.94 -6.25
C THR A 98 -0.32 -8.87 -7.65
N ALA A 99 -1.30 -7.98 -7.86
CA ALA A 99 -1.96 -7.76 -9.15
C ALA A 99 -0.98 -7.27 -10.22
N ALA A 100 -0.05 -6.38 -9.85
CA ALA A 100 1.00 -5.95 -10.75
C ALA A 100 1.91 -7.13 -11.14
N LEU A 101 2.45 -7.89 -10.17
CA LEU A 101 3.34 -9.03 -10.48
C LEU A 101 2.64 -10.11 -11.30
N LEU A 102 1.37 -10.42 -11.00
CA LEU A 102 0.57 -11.32 -11.83
C LEU A 102 0.43 -10.79 -13.27
N THR A 103 0.26 -9.48 -13.44
CA THR A 103 0.19 -8.86 -14.78
C THR A 103 1.48 -9.05 -15.57
N TYR A 104 2.64 -8.91 -14.94
CA TYR A 104 3.93 -9.22 -15.59
C TYR A 104 3.96 -10.70 -16.01
N ASN A 105 3.61 -11.61 -15.11
CA ASN A 105 3.60 -13.05 -15.40
C ASN A 105 2.64 -13.43 -16.53
N LEU A 106 1.43 -12.84 -16.57
CA LEU A 106 0.48 -13.09 -17.66
C LEU A 106 0.99 -12.55 -18.99
N ARG A 107 1.65 -11.39 -19.01
CA ARG A 107 2.12 -10.78 -20.26
C ARG A 107 3.26 -11.56 -20.94
N GLU A 108 3.95 -12.44 -20.22
CA GLU A 108 4.89 -13.42 -20.80
C GLU A 108 4.19 -14.49 -21.66
N ILE A 109 2.89 -14.67 -21.48
CA ILE A 109 2.07 -15.57 -22.28
C ILE A 109 1.54 -14.79 -23.48
N GLN A 110 1.93 -15.17 -24.70
CA GLN A 110 1.56 -14.46 -25.93
C GLN A 110 0.07 -14.10 -26.02
N GLN A 111 -0.82 -15.02 -25.62
CA GLN A 111 -2.28 -14.81 -25.62
C GLN A 111 -2.75 -13.73 -24.64
N PHE A 112 -2.01 -13.46 -23.56
CA PHE A 112 -2.36 -12.49 -22.53
C PHE A 112 -1.42 -11.27 -22.53
N SER A 113 -0.61 -11.12 -23.59
CA SER A 113 0.37 -10.04 -23.75
C SER A 113 -0.24 -8.62 -23.74
N SER A 114 -1.56 -8.49 -23.87
CA SER A 114 -2.30 -7.21 -23.78
C SER A 114 -2.87 -6.92 -22.39
N THR A 115 -2.64 -7.78 -21.39
CA THR A 115 -3.19 -7.61 -20.03
C THR A 115 -2.75 -6.29 -19.41
N THR A 116 -3.67 -5.59 -18.75
CA THR A 116 -3.40 -4.34 -18.04
C THR A 116 -3.77 -4.43 -16.57
N CYS A 117 -3.28 -3.50 -15.75
CA CYS A 117 -3.49 -3.50 -14.31
C CYS A 117 -3.83 -2.10 -13.79
N VAL A 118 -4.79 -2.03 -12.87
CA VAL A 118 -5.08 -0.83 -12.09
C VAL A 118 -4.98 -1.19 -10.61
N THR A 119 -4.16 -0.46 -9.86
CA THR A 119 -3.97 -0.72 -8.43
C THR A 119 -4.31 0.51 -7.60
N PHE A 120 -4.73 0.29 -6.35
CA PHE A 120 -5.08 1.35 -5.40
C PHE A 120 -4.22 1.22 -4.15
N GLY A 121 -3.42 2.25 -3.85
CA GLY A 121 -2.49 2.24 -2.72
C GLY A 121 -1.60 0.99 -2.69
N PRO A 122 -1.03 0.54 -3.83
CA PRO A 122 -0.31 -0.73 -3.86
C PRO A 122 0.88 -0.69 -2.91
N ALA A 123 1.13 -1.79 -2.19
CA ALA A 123 2.37 -1.95 -1.45
C ALA A 123 3.57 -1.94 -2.42
N ALA A 124 4.69 -1.35 -2.00
CA ALA A 124 5.90 -1.31 -2.80
C ALA A 124 6.40 -2.73 -3.08
N CYS A 125 6.45 -3.13 -4.35
CA CYS A 125 6.55 -4.55 -4.71
C CYS A 125 7.68 -4.89 -5.69
N MET A 126 8.33 -3.91 -6.32
CA MET A 126 9.37 -4.17 -7.31
C MET A 126 10.44 -3.08 -7.36
N THR A 127 11.63 -3.39 -7.90
CA THR A 127 12.71 -2.39 -8.08
C THR A 127 12.31 -1.31 -9.09
N LEU A 128 13.03 -0.19 -9.06
CA LEU A 128 12.70 1.00 -9.85
C LEU A 128 12.62 0.68 -11.35
N GLU A 129 13.55 -0.12 -11.87
CA GLU A 129 13.63 -0.49 -13.28
C GLU A 129 12.37 -1.25 -13.72
N LEU A 130 11.91 -2.20 -12.89
CA LEU A 130 10.67 -2.93 -13.13
C LEU A 130 9.48 -1.98 -13.06
N ALA A 131 9.39 -1.13 -12.03
CA ALA A 131 8.28 -0.19 -11.87
C ALA A 131 8.17 0.78 -13.06
N GLU A 132 9.29 1.31 -13.54
CA GLU A 132 9.37 2.16 -14.72
C GLU A 132 8.96 1.43 -16.00
N PHE A 133 9.44 0.19 -16.19
CA PHE A 133 9.07 -0.65 -17.32
C PHE A 133 7.55 -0.91 -17.38
N GLY A 134 6.88 -1.02 -16.23
CA GLY A 134 5.45 -1.29 -16.11
C GLY A 134 4.53 -0.14 -16.53
N LYS A 135 5.04 1.08 -16.69
CA LYS A 135 4.23 2.28 -16.95
C LYS A 135 3.25 2.21 -18.14
N PRO A 136 3.51 1.44 -19.22
CA PRO A 136 2.55 1.29 -20.31
C PRO A 136 1.33 0.42 -19.97
N PHE A 137 1.42 -0.46 -18.96
CA PHE A 137 0.38 -1.47 -18.69
C PHE A 137 -0.04 -1.61 -17.23
N VAL A 138 0.63 -0.93 -16.29
CA VAL A 138 0.21 -0.84 -14.88
C VAL A 138 0.00 0.63 -14.51
N THR A 139 -1.18 0.93 -13.96
CA THR A 139 -1.51 2.22 -13.37
C THR A 139 -1.75 2.05 -11.87
N SER A 140 -1.07 2.83 -11.05
CA SER A 140 -1.18 2.82 -9.60
C SER A 140 -1.76 4.14 -9.10
N ILE A 141 -2.86 4.07 -8.37
CA ILE A 141 -3.55 5.22 -7.81
C ILE A 141 -3.15 5.35 -6.35
N VAL A 142 -2.61 6.51 -5.97
CA VAL A 142 -2.22 6.81 -4.57
C VAL A 142 -3.09 7.92 -4.03
N ASN A 143 -3.64 7.76 -2.84
CA ASN A 143 -4.51 8.74 -2.22
C ASN A 143 -3.82 9.52 -1.10
N GLY A 144 -3.88 10.86 -1.17
CA GLY A 144 -3.48 11.73 -0.07
C GLY A 144 -2.08 11.43 0.45
N SER A 145 -1.95 11.15 1.74
CA SER A 145 -0.69 10.77 2.37
C SER A 145 -0.57 9.26 2.64
N ASP A 146 -1.25 8.41 1.86
CA ASP A 146 -1.17 6.95 2.04
C ASP A 146 0.29 6.47 2.15
N ILE A 147 0.59 5.82 3.27
CA ILE A 147 1.94 5.35 3.60
C ILE A 147 2.31 4.07 2.87
N VAL A 148 1.34 3.21 2.53
CA VAL A 148 1.58 1.84 2.03
C VAL A 148 2.42 1.81 0.75
N PRO A 149 2.21 2.69 -0.24
CA PRO A 149 3.07 2.78 -1.43
C PRO A 149 4.53 3.10 -1.15
N THR A 150 4.87 3.58 0.05
CA THR A 150 6.25 3.88 0.46
C THR A 150 6.85 2.85 1.41
N MET A 151 6.06 1.88 1.89
CA MET A 151 6.53 0.87 2.85
C MET A 151 7.28 -0.26 2.14
N SER A 152 8.54 -0.42 2.51
CA SER A 152 9.40 -1.55 2.14
C SER A 152 10.42 -1.78 3.25
N ALA A 153 11.01 -2.97 3.33
CA ALA A 153 12.10 -3.26 4.26
C ALA A 153 13.20 -2.18 4.24
N SER A 154 13.58 -1.73 3.05
CA SER A 154 14.60 -0.69 2.87
C SER A 154 14.19 0.68 3.43
N SER A 155 12.95 1.13 3.20
CA SER A 155 12.49 2.45 3.62
C SER A 155 12.23 2.50 5.13
N VAL A 156 11.78 1.38 5.73
CA VAL A 156 11.68 1.21 7.18
C VAL A 156 13.06 1.19 7.83
N HIS A 157 14.01 0.44 7.27
CA HIS A 157 15.39 0.40 7.76
C HIS A 157 16.06 1.77 7.74
N ASP A 158 15.94 2.51 6.63
CA ASP A 158 16.48 3.87 6.52
C ASP A 158 15.91 4.80 7.59
N PHE A 159 14.60 4.73 7.83
CA PHE A 159 13.94 5.54 8.85
C PHE A 159 14.45 5.23 10.25
N ILE A 160 14.55 3.94 10.61
CA ILE A 160 15.10 3.51 11.91
C ILE A 160 16.54 4.01 12.06
N ALA A 161 17.37 3.86 11.03
CA ALA A 161 18.76 4.33 11.05
C ALA A 161 18.86 5.86 11.24
N GLU A 162 18.00 6.64 10.61
CA GLU A 162 17.93 8.08 10.81
C GLU A 162 17.46 8.47 12.22
N ALA A 163 16.45 7.77 12.76
CA ALA A 163 15.93 8.01 14.09
C ALA A 163 17.00 7.74 15.17
N VAL A 164 17.73 6.63 15.06
CA VAL A 164 18.85 6.29 15.95
C VAL A 164 19.95 7.35 15.87
N LYS A 165 20.34 7.77 14.66
CA LYS A 165 21.35 8.85 14.49
C LYS A 165 20.91 10.16 15.16
N LYS A 166 19.65 10.55 15.03
CA LYS A 166 19.10 11.76 15.68
C LYS A 166 19.06 11.61 17.20
N HIS A 167 18.66 10.45 17.70
CA HIS A 167 18.64 10.16 19.14
C HIS A 167 20.06 10.22 19.74
N VAL A 168 21.04 9.58 19.11
CA VAL A 168 22.45 9.61 19.52
C VAL A 168 23.01 11.05 19.48
N LYS A 169 22.68 11.85 18.47
CA LYS A 169 23.09 13.27 18.41
C LYS A 169 22.46 14.09 19.55
N LYS A 170 21.17 13.91 19.83
CA LYS A 170 20.47 14.57 20.94
C LYS A 170 21.12 14.25 22.29
N HIS A 171 21.51 12.99 22.51
CA HIS A 171 22.19 12.56 23.73
C HIS A 171 23.68 12.94 23.77
N LYS A 172 24.38 13.07 22.64
CA LYS A 172 25.74 13.65 22.60
C LYS A 172 25.77 15.13 22.97
N HIS A 173 24.78 15.92 22.54
CA HIS A 173 24.67 17.33 22.96
C HIS A 173 24.25 17.51 24.43
N SER A 174 23.75 16.46 25.08
CA SER A 174 23.50 16.42 26.53
C SER A 174 24.76 16.10 27.36
N TRP A 175 25.87 15.68 26.71
CA TRP A 175 27.11 15.21 27.35
C TRP A 175 28.33 16.08 27.02
N LEU A 176 28.13 17.32 26.56
CA LEU A 176 29.20 18.30 26.53
C LEU A 176 29.31 18.94 27.93
N PRO A 177 30.46 18.84 28.62
CA PRO A 177 30.64 19.51 29.90
C PRO A 177 30.58 21.03 29.68
N LYS A 178 29.71 21.72 30.43
CA LYS A 178 29.82 23.17 30.61
C LYS A 178 31.18 23.45 31.25
N SER A 179 32.15 23.91 30.46
CA SER A 179 33.43 24.40 30.95
C SER A 179 33.20 25.61 31.86
N LYS A 180 33.75 25.55 33.08
CA LYS A 180 33.76 26.64 34.06
C LYS A 180 34.75 27.75 33.67
N GLY A 181 34.35 28.99 33.95
CA GLY A 181 35.18 30.21 34.02
C GLY A 181 34.59 31.32 33.14
N GLU A 182 34.28 32.55 33.57
CA GLU A 182 34.47 33.31 34.82
C GLU A 182 33.36 34.39 34.94
N ASN A 183 33.26 35.00 36.13
CA ASN A 183 32.22 35.90 36.62
C ASN A 183 32.10 37.25 35.89
N THR A 184 30.86 37.75 35.69
CA THR A 184 30.43 39.08 36.14
C THR A 184 28.90 39.15 36.35
N HIS A 185 28.53 39.84 37.44
CA HIS A 185 27.22 40.11 38.01
C HIS A 185 26.16 40.73 37.06
N THR A 186 24.88 40.32 37.19
CA THR A 186 23.76 41.08 37.82
C THR A 186 22.35 40.69 37.31
N LEU A 187 21.39 40.62 38.27
CA LEU A 187 19.91 40.82 38.17
C LEU A 187 19.06 39.64 37.63
N SER A 188 18.42 38.85 38.51
CA SER A 188 17.04 39.00 39.09
C SER A 188 15.94 38.71 38.05
N ASP A 189 14.85 37.98 38.24
CA ASP A 189 14.24 37.20 39.32
C ASP A 189 13.03 36.44 38.69
N ASN A 190 12.51 35.45 39.43
CA ASN A 190 11.21 34.74 39.31
C ASN A 190 11.15 33.47 38.43
N LEU A 191 11.06 32.28 39.02
CA LEU A 191 9.89 31.58 39.62
C LEU A 191 8.74 31.32 38.62
N GLY A 192 8.15 30.13 38.47
CA GLY A 192 8.19 28.88 39.25
C GLY A 192 8.29 27.64 38.34
N GLU A 193 8.80 26.48 38.82
CA GLU A 193 8.07 25.48 39.63
C GLU A 193 6.70 25.12 39.01
N ALA A 194 6.41 23.90 38.57
CA ALA A 194 6.56 22.59 39.22
C ALA A 194 6.75 21.50 38.12
N SER A 195 7.67 20.52 38.23
CA SER A 195 7.52 19.24 38.94
C SER A 195 6.13 18.60 38.78
N GLY A 196 5.95 17.35 38.40
CA GLY A 196 6.87 16.27 38.09
C GLY A 196 6.07 15.02 37.66
N SER A 197 6.82 14.08 37.09
CA SER A 197 6.69 12.63 37.35
C SER A 197 5.56 11.84 36.68
N SER A 198 6.03 10.90 35.85
CA SER A 198 5.67 9.48 35.76
C SER A 198 4.21 9.04 35.82
N GLY A 199 3.85 8.21 34.83
CA GLY A 199 2.73 7.29 34.94
C GLY A 199 2.20 6.91 33.57
N THR A 200 2.67 5.80 33.03
CA THR A 200 1.89 4.98 32.09
C THR A 200 0.51 4.71 32.69
N TRP A 201 -0.55 4.61 31.90
CA TRP A 201 -1.56 3.53 31.90
C TRP A 201 -2.55 3.75 30.76
N PHE A 202 -2.83 2.66 30.06
CA PHE A 202 -3.88 2.45 29.06
C PHE A 202 -5.28 2.41 29.71
N LEU A 203 -6.30 2.29 28.85
CA LEU A 203 -7.69 1.79 29.02
C LEU A 203 -8.80 2.86 28.79
N PRO A 204 -10.05 2.49 28.46
CA PRO A 204 -10.53 1.42 27.57
C PRO A 204 -11.66 1.89 26.60
N LEU A 205 -12.14 0.93 25.80
CA LEU A 205 -13.15 0.95 24.74
C LEU A 205 -14.59 1.32 25.18
N SER A 206 -15.38 1.90 24.26
CA SER A 206 -16.80 1.66 23.93
C SER A 206 -17.33 2.89 23.15
N SER A 207 -18.19 2.81 22.14
CA SER A 207 -19.35 1.93 21.95
C SER A 207 -19.58 1.61 20.48
N GLU A 208 -20.35 0.54 20.30
CA GLU A 208 -20.89 -0.03 19.07
C GLU A 208 -21.70 0.97 18.24
N GLU A 209 -21.66 0.84 16.92
CA GLU A 209 -22.80 1.12 16.06
C GLU A 209 -22.82 0.10 14.89
N ARG A 210 -23.79 -0.82 14.97
CA ARG A 210 -24.24 -1.68 13.87
C ARG A 210 -25.06 -0.83 12.91
N LEU A 211 -24.79 -0.90 11.60
CA LEU A 211 -25.79 -0.57 10.59
C LEU A 211 -25.74 -1.54 9.41
N GLN A 212 -26.97 -1.90 9.04
CA GLN A 212 -27.43 -2.90 8.09
C GLN A 212 -27.00 -2.58 6.65
N ILE A 213 -26.74 -3.62 5.86
CA ILE A 213 -26.68 -3.54 4.41
C ILE A 213 -28.04 -3.96 3.89
N GLU A 214 -28.80 -3.00 3.35
CA GLU A 214 -29.94 -3.27 2.49
C GLU A 214 -29.47 -3.59 1.06
N SER A 215 -30.18 -4.53 0.46
CA SER A 215 -30.08 -5.05 -0.90
C SER A 215 -30.17 -3.98 -1.99
N ILE A 216 -29.53 -4.19 -3.15
CA ILE A 216 -30.12 -3.97 -4.49
C ILE A 216 -29.28 -4.68 -5.59
N ASN A 217 -30.03 -5.53 -6.32
CA ASN A 217 -30.01 -5.99 -7.72
C ASN A 217 -28.84 -6.78 -8.35
N ASP A 218 -29.26 -7.98 -8.79
CA ASP A 218 -28.61 -8.98 -9.63
C ASP A 218 -28.49 -8.51 -11.08
N ASP A 219 -27.27 -8.52 -11.65
CA ASP A 219 -27.03 -8.66 -13.10
C ASP A 219 -25.57 -9.08 -13.45
N ALA A 220 -24.85 -9.73 -12.54
CA ALA A 220 -23.50 -10.24 -12.79
C ALA A 220 -23.50 -11.78 -12.92
N GLU A 221 -23.29 -12.30 -14.14
CA GLU A 221 -23.05 -13.73 -14.36
C GLU A 221 -21.69 -14.13 -13.76
N TYR A 222 -21.75 -14.83 -12.63
CA TYR A 222 -20.61 -15.39 -11.91
C TYR A 222 -19.99 -16.58 -12.64
N ILE A 223 -18.68 -16.57 -12.84
CA ILE A 223 -17.94 -17.72 -13.39
C ILE A 223 -17.21 -18.44 -12.24
N SER A 224 -17.92 -19.39 -11.60
CA SER A 224 -17.47 -20.47 -10.68
C SER A 224 -16.49 -20.14 -9.53
N SER A 225 -16.92 -20.50 -8.31
CA SER A 225 -16.21 -20.42 -7.03
C SER A 225 -15.25 -21.60 -6.78
N ASN A 226 -14.24 -21.36 -5.95
CA ASN A 226 -13.67 -22.39 -5.09
C ASN A 226 -13.83 -21.90 -3.64
N GLU A 227 -14.74 -22.54 -2.90
CA GLU A 227 -15.04 -22.22 -1.51
C GLU A 227 -13.90 -22.71 -0.60
N GLY A 228 -13.33 -21.78 0.17
CA GLY A 228 -12.65 -22.10 1.43
C GLY A 228 -13.65 -21.82 2.54
N SER A 229 -14.14 -22.86 3.19
CA SER A 229 -15.08 -22.79 4.30
C SER A 229 -14.44 -22.10 5.51
N ASP A 230 -15.00 -20.97 5.94
CA ASP A 230 -14.69 -20.31 7.21
C ASP A 230 -15.55 -20.92 8.32
N ASN A 231 -14.91 -21.56 9.29
CA ASN A 231 -15.45 -21.86 10.61
C ASN A 231 -14.27 -22.00 11.57
N ILE A 232 -13.79 -20.91 12.18
CA ILE A 232 -13.04 -21.00 13.45
C ILE A 232 -13.43 -19.84 14.36
N ASP A 233 -13.77 -20.27 15.56
CA ASP A 233 -14.17 -19.61 16.79
C ASP A 233 -13.12 -18.61 17.31
N ASP A 234 -13.58 -17.49 17.85
CA ASP A 234 -12.75 -16.51 18.56
C ASP A 234 -12.42 -17.06 19.95
N SER A 235 -11.16 -17.40 20.18
CA SER A 235 -10.61 -17.52 21.54
C SER A 235 -9.25 -16.82 21.57
N ASP A 236 -9.26 -15.59 22.09
CA ASP A 236 -8.08 -14.92 22.62
C ASP A 236 -7.60 -15.72 23.84
N ASP A 237 -6.34 -16.18 23.83
CA ASP A 237 -5.44 -16.22 24.98
C ASP A 237 -4.05 -16.74 24.56
N ASP A 238 -3.02 -16.20 25.24
CA ASP A 238 -1.61 -16.64 25.31
C ASP A 238 -0.59 -16.09 24.29
N GLU A 239 -0.16 -14.84 24.51
CA GLU A 239 1.22 -14.39 24.28
C GLU A 239 2.07 -14.72 25.52
N GLU A 240 2.97 -15.72 25.45
CA GLU A 240 4.33 -15.60 26.02
C GLU A 240 5.23 -16.76 25.60
N GLN A 241 6.51 -16.44 25.40
CA GLN A 241 7.66 -17.33 25.17
C GLN A 241 7.81 -17.88 23.73
N LEU A 242 8.83 -17.36 23.02
CA LEU A 242 9.87 -18.15 22.32
C LEU A 242 10.86 -17.18 21.62
N LEU A 243 11.62 -16.45 22.43
CA LEU A 243 12.91 -15.86 22.03
C LEU A 243 13.98 -16.51 22.89
N ASN A 244 14.38 -17.73 22.53
CA ASN A 244 15.67 -18.32 22.90
C ASN A 244 15.79 -19.71 22.27
N GLN A 245 16.44 -19.78 21.12
CA GLN A 245 17.28 -20.94 20.75
C GLN A 245 18.18 -20.56 19.58
N THR A 246 19.29 -19.91 19.95
CA THR A 246 20.51 -19.87 19.16
C THR A 246 21.15 -21.26 19.23
N GLY A 247 21.19 -21.97 18.10
CA GLY A 247 21.93 -23.20 17.92
C GLY A 247 22.93 -23.03 16.79
N ASN A 248 24.21 -23.01 17.15
CA ASN A 248 25.39 -22.89 16.30
C ASN A 248 25.36 -23.83 15.08
N HIS A 249 25.82 -23.36 13.91
CA HIS A 249 26.91 -24.00 13.17
C HIS A 249 27.39 -23.10 12.00
N GLU A 250 28.71 -22.89 12.02
CA GLU A 250 29.65 -22.65 10.92
C GLU A 250 29.73 -21.26 10.24
N GLU A 251 30.87 -20.62 10.53
CA GLU A 251 31.39 -19.40 9.93
C GLU A 251 31.68 -19.61 8.44
N ASP A 252 30.86 -19.04 7.56
CA ASP A 252 31.32 -18.65 6.22
C ASP A 252 30.46 -17.52 5.61
N SER A 253 31.13 -16.42 5.22
CA SER A 253 30.68 -15.34 4.33
C SER A 253 29.67 -14.27 4.82
N VAL A 254 30.12 -13.35 5.68
CA VAL A 254 29.39 -12.14 6.14
C VAL A 254 29.28 -11.00 5.07
N SER A 255 29.33 -11.28 3.77
CA SER A 255 29.34 -10.22 2.73
C SER A 255 28.11 -10.15 1.81
N GLN A 256 27.27 -11.18 1.72
CA GLN A 256 26.13 -11.18 0.77
C GLN A 256 24.80 -10.71 1.36
N ASP A 257 24.55 -10.97 2.65
CA ASP A 257 23.21 -10.82 3.26
C ASP A 257 22.77 -9.35 3.46
N THR A 258 23.73 -8.44 3.69
CA THR A 258 23.43 -7.00 3.86
C THR A 258 23.00 -6.29 2.56
N THR A 259 23.24 -6.93 1.39
CA THR A 259 22.92 -6.38 0.07
C THR A 259 21.47 -6.66 -0.35
N LEU A 260 20.90 -7.79 0.09
CA LEU A 260 19.54 -8.21 -0.25
C LEU A 260 18.49 -7.38 0.48
N ALA A 261 18.71 -7.06 1.75
CA ALA A 261 17.85 -6.19 2.56
C ALA A 261 17.84 -4.71 2.14
N ARG A 262 18.79 -4.29 1.30
CA ARG A 262 18.95 -2.89 0.83
C ARG A 262 18.25 -2.58 -0.49
N ARG A 263 17.67 -3.58 -1.17
CA ARG A 263 17.02 -3.35 -2.47
C ARG A 263 15.72 -2.60 -2.27
N ARG A 264 15.70 -1.35 -2.72
CA ARG A 264 14.53 -0.48 -2.59
C ARG A 264 13.43 -0.93 -3.53
N LEU A 265 12.25 -1.16 -2.96
CA LEU A 265 11.05 -1.45 -3.71
C LEU A 265 10.22 -0.18 -3.86
N TYR A 266 9.46 -0.14 -4.96
CA TYR A 266 8.62 0.96 -5.37
C TYR A 266 7.22 0.42 -5.73
N PRO A 267 6.20 1.28 -5.69
CA PRO A 267 4.90 0.96 -6.25
C PRO A 267 5.03 0.79 -7.77
N PRO A 268 4.25 -0.11 -8.39
CA PRO A 268 4.45 -0.52 -9.77
C PRO A 268 3.89 0.51 -10.77
N GLY A 269 4.51 0.62 -11.94
CA GLY A 269 3.93 1.30 -13.09
C GLY A 269 3.77 2.82 -12.96
N ARG A 270 2.78 3.35 -13.69
CA ARG A 270 2.47 4.78 -13.73
C ARG A 270 1.70 5.17 -12.49
N ILE A 271 2.19 6.15 -11.73
CA ILE A 271 1.53 6.57 -10.50
C ILE A 271 0.69 7.82 -10.73
N LEU A 272 -0.61 7.73 -10.44
CA LEU A 272 -1.54 8.84 -10.39
C LEU A 272 -1.89 9.14 -8.93
N HIS A 273 -1.49 10.31 -8.44
CA HIS A 273 -1.67 10.73 -7.06
C HIS A 273 -2.91 11.61 -6.93
N MET A 274 -3.92 11.11 -6.20
CA MET A 274 -5.12 11.84 -5.81
C MET A 274 -4.82 12.77 -4.63
N ILE A 275 -5.07 14.07 -4.81
CA ILE A 275 -4.94 15.09 -3.76
C ILE A 275 -6.27 15.82 -3.64
N THR A 276 -6.77 15.95 -2.41
CA THR A 276 -7.90 16.83 -2.08
C THR A 276 -7.37 18.23 -1.78
N SER A 277 -7.69 19.21 -2.61
CA SER A 277 -7.37 20.62 -2.38
C SER A 277 -8.60 21.36 -1.89
N GLN A 278 -8.42 22.24 -0.89
CA GLN A 278 -9.36 23.33 -0.65
C GLN A 278 -8.97 24.45 -1.60
N MET A 279 -9.88 24.85 -2.50
CA MET A 279 -9.67 26.08 -3.26
C MET A 279 -10.22 27.20 -2.38
N SER A 280 -9.34 27.97 -1.74
CA SER A 280 -9.77 29.28 -1.22
C SER A 280 -9.89 30.20 -2.42
N GLU A 281 -11.09 30.42 -2.94
CA GLU A 281 -11.30 31.48 -3.91
C GLU A 281 -10.96 32.81 -3.25
N ASN A 282 -9.82 33.37 -3.63
CA ASN A 282 -9.47 34.73 -3.28
C ASN A 282 -10.21 35.65 -4.26
N SER A 283 -11.51 35.83 -4.07
CA SER A 283 -12.34 36.76 -4.84
C SER A 283 -13.54 37.19 -4.00
N ASN A 284 -13.72 38.50 -3.86
CA ASN A 284 -14.86 39.13 -3.20
C ASN A 284 -16.18 38.83 -3.95
N SER A 285 -16.74 37.64 -3.77
CA SER A 285 -18.13 37.35 -4.13
C SER A 285 -18.86 36.80 -2.91
N ASN A 286 -19.84 37.57 -2.43
CA ASN A 286 -20.76 37.16 -1.37
C ASN A 286 -21.73 36.10 -1.91
N HIS A 287 -21.25 34.87 -2.11
CA HIS A 287 -22.12 33.71 -2.25
C HIS A 287 -21.65 32.62 -1.29
N ASN A 288 -22.58 32.19 -0.42
CA ASN A 288 -22.43 31.08 0.52
C ASN A 288 -22.40 29.73 -0.22
N ASP A 289 -21.46 29.53 -1.14
CA ASP A 289 -21.16 28.19 -1.64
C ASP A 289 -20.15 27.55 -0.70
N ALA A 290 -20.57 26.46 -0.08
CA ALA A 290 -19.79 25.74 0.91
C ALA A 290 -18.45 25.30 0.32
N ASP A 291 -17.35 25.45 1.08
CA ASP A 291 -15.98 24.99 0.78
C ASP A 291 -15.95 23.65 0.00
N GLU A 292 -16.00 23.69 -1.33
CA GLU A 292 -16.07 22.48 -2.14
C GLU A 292 -14.65 21.88 -2.21
N LYS A 293 -14.42 20.77 -1.51
CA LYS A 293 -13.15 20.05 -1.55
C LYS A 293 -13.00 19.43 -2.94
N HIS A 294 -12.06 19.94 -3.74
CA HIS A 294 -11.82 19.39 -5.07
C HIS A 294 -10.78 18.27 -5.02
N VAL A 295 -11.09 17.15 -5.66
CA VAL A 295 -10.14 16.05 -5.91
C VAL A 295 -9.45 16.28 -7.25
N CYS A 296 -8.12 16.21 -7.24
CA CYS A 296 -7.27 16.30 -8.43
C CYS A 296 -6.36 15.08 -8.57
N LEU A 297 -6.10 14.64 -9.80
CA LEU A 297 -5.13 13.58 -10.12
C LEU A 297 -3.87 14.17 -10.73
N TYR A 298 -2.72 13.81 -10.18
CA TYR A 298 -1.41 14.21 -10.71
C TYR A 298 -0.56 12.99 -11.03
N GLN A 299 0.03 12.93 -12.22
CA GLN A 299 1.05 11.93 -12.48
C GLN A 299 2.31 12.27 -11.68
N THR A 300 2.78 11.34 -10.86
CA THR A 300 3.95 11.54 -9.99
C THR A 300 5.12 10.63 -10.37
N PRO A 301 6.38 11.11 -10.30
CA PRO A 301 7.55 10.26 -10.50
C PRO A 301 7.66 9.13 -9.47
N THR A 302 8.00 7.93 -9.90
CA THR A 302 8.13 6.72 -9.07
C THR A 302 9.15 6.89 -7.94
N GLN A 303 10.24 7.61 -8.20
CA GLN A 303 11.35 7.82 -7.26
C GLN A 303 10.90 8.53 -5.98
N LEU A 304 9.83 9.32 -6.05
CA LEU A 304 9.25 10.01 -4.90
C LEU A 304 8.72 9.06 -3.82
N TYR A 305 8.42 7.82 -4.17
CA TYR A 305 7.91 6.79 -3.26
C TYR A 305 9.00 5.98 -2.58
N GLY A 306 10.28 6.32 -2.83
CA GLY A 306 11.39 5.61 -2.21
C GLY A 306 11.57 5.91 -0.71
N LYS A 307 10.95 6.95 -0.16
CA LYS A 307 11.11 7.34 1.26
C LYS A 307 9.77 7.30 1.98
N LEU A 308 9.80 6.87 3.25
CA LEU A 308 8.62 6.93 4.11
C LEU A 308 8.16 8.37 4.30
N ARG A 309 6.85 8.58 4.19
CA ARG A 309 6.19 9.87 4.44
C ARG A 309 5.19 9.68 5.55
N PHE A 310 5.32 10.49 6.58
CA PHE A 310 4.44 10.43 7.73
C PHE A 310 3.49 11.62 7.72
N SER A 311 2.20 11.34 7.86
CA SER A 311 1.18 12.34 8.13
C SER A 311 0.14 11.77 9.09
N ARG A 312 -0.57 12.62 9.83
CA ARG A 312 -1.63 12.16 10.76
C ARG A 312 -2.72 11.33 10.05
N GLY A 313 -2.96 11.57 8.76
CA GLY A 313 -3.99 10.91 7.97
C GLY A 313 -3.53 9.66 7.20
N MET A 314 -2.23 9.32 7.21
CA MET A 314 -1.66 8.33 6.27
C MET A 314 -2.33 6.94 6.31
N ILE A 315 -2.71 6.47 7.50
CA ILE A 315 -3.42 5.18 7.69
C ILE A 315 -4.87 5.28 7.23
N PHE A 316 -5.49 6.44 7.46
CA PHE A 316 -6.86 6.70 7.06
C PHE A 316 -6.99 6.85 5.54
N ASP A 317 -6.03 7.53 4.92
CA ASP A 317 -5.94 7.74 3.48
C ASP A 317 -5.76 6.43 2.70
N HIS A 318 -5.17 5.41 3.33
CA HIS A 318 -5.02 4.06 2.75
C HIS A 318 -6.35 3.29 2.64
N ARG A 319 -7.34 3.59 3.48
CA ARG A 319 -8.58 2.80 3.56
C ARG A 319 -9.34 2.82 2.23
N THR A 320 -9.82 1.66 1.79
CA THR A 320 -10.60 1.53 0.55
C THR A 320 -11.79 2.49 0.49
N LYS A 321 -12.49 2.71 1.61
CA LYS A 321 -13.58 3.70 1.70
C LYS A 321 -13.13 5.11 1.33
N LYS A 322 -11.92 5.51 1.72
CA LYS A 322 -11.38 6.84 1.42
C LYS A 322 -11.00 6.97 -0.06
N TYR A 323 -10.43 5.92 -0.65
CA TYR A 323 -10.22 5.81 -2.09
C TYR A 323 -11.53 5.93 -2.86
N MET A 324 -12.55 5.14 -2.50
CA MET A 324 -13.86 5.15 -3.14
C MET A 324 -14.51 6.52 -3.10
N ASN A 325 -14.55 7.17 -1.93
CA ASN A 325 -15.15 8.50 -1.80
C ASN A 325 -14.45 9.54 -2.68
N ASN A 326 -13.11 9.53 -2.73
CA ASN A 326 -12.37 10.49 -3.53
C ASN A 326 -12.49 10.21 -5.04
N LEU A 327 -12.57 8.93 -5.44
CA LEU A 327 -12.82 8.55 -6.83
C LEU A 327 -14.23 8.93 -7.28
N GLN A 328 -15.25 8.73 -6.43
CA GLN A 328 -16.61 9.12 -6.75
C GLN A 328 -16.70 10.63 -6.99
N GLN A 329 -16.12 11.44 -6.11
CA GLN A 329 -16.05 12.90 -6.30
C GLN A 329 -15.37 13.31 -7.61
N LEU A 330 -14.35 12.56 -8.03
CA LEU A 330 -13.68 12.81 -9.30
C LEU A 330 -14.57 12.43 -10.49
N ILE A 331 -15.26 11.30 -10.43
CA ILE A 331 -16.22 10.86 -11.47
C ILE A 331 -17.33 11.88 -11.61
N ASP A 332 -17.99 12.25 -10.51
CA ASP A 332 -19.08 13.23 -10.49
C ASP A 332 -18.65 14.57 -11.10
N LYS A 333 -17.39 14.98 -10.87
CA LYS A 333 -16.82 16.20 -11.44
C LYS A 333 -16.61 16.08 -12.96
N LEU A 334 -16.12 14.93 -13.43
CA LEU A 334 -15.90 14.68 -14.85
C LEU A 334 -17.22 14.62 -15.63
N GLU A 335 -18.24 13.98 -15.07
CA GLU A 335 -19.57 13.90 -15.67
C GLU A 335 -20.21 15.30 -15.79
N LYS A 336 -20.08 16.14 -14.75
CA LYS A 336 -20.53 17.55 -14.79
C LYS A 336 -19.78 18.39 -15.83
N SER A 337 -18.48 18.15 -16.04
CA SER A 337 -17.74 18.88 -17.08
C SER A 337 -18.15 18.45 -18.48
N ASP A 338 -18.47 17.17 -18.69
CA ASP A 338 -18.90 16.66 -19.99
C ASP A 338 -20.30 17.15 -20.35
N SER A 339 -21.22 17.28 -19.38
CA SER A 339 -22.56 17.83 -19.62
C SER A 339 -22.53 19.31 -20.03
N ASN A 340 -21.62 20.10 -19.47
CA ASN A 340 -21.51 21.52 -19.78
C ASN A 340 -20.89 21.79 -21.17
N ILE A 341 -20.24 20.80 -21.79
CA ILE A 341 -19.67 20.93 -23.14
C ILE A 341 -20.72 20.67 -24.23
N VAL A 342 -21.86 20.06 -23.88
CA VAL A 342 -22.92 19.68 -24.85
C VAL A 342 -24.01 20.76 -24.97
N GLU A 343 -24.03 21.75 -24.07
CA GLU A 343 -25.03 22.83 -24.07
C GLU A 343 -24.59 24.13 -24.77
N ASP A 344 -23.37 24.21 -25.30
CA ASP A 344 -22.84 25.31 -26.14
C ASP A 344 -22.61 24.85 -27.60
#